data_AF-A0A0G1KBN4-F1
#
_entry.id   AF-A0A0G1KBN4-F1
#
_cell.length_a   1.000
_cell.length_b   1.000
_cell.length_c   1.000
_cell.angle_alpha   90.00
_cell.angle_beta   90.00
_cell.angle_gamma   90.00
#
_symmetry.space_group_name_H-M   'P 1'
#
loop_
_entity.id
_entity.type
_entity.pdbx_description
1 polymer ?
#
loop_
_entity_poly.entity_id
_entity_poly.type
_entity_poly.pdbx_seq_one_letter_code
_entity_poly.pdbx_strand_id
1 'polypeptide(L)' 'MAVPRHHMAKGKQLRRRSHLALKPKQLTACSHCKKMILPHLVCKNCGHYKGKEIINVLAKELKKKEKQKHRQK' A
#
# COMPACT_ATOMS: atom_id res chain seq x y z
N MET A 1 -22.59 -3.06 -31.37
CA MET A 1 -22.46 -2.89 -29.90
C MET A 1 -23.80 -2.41 -29.37
N ALA A 2 -24.34 -3.02 -28.32
CA ALA A 2 -25.61 -2.57 -27.75
C ALA A 2 -25.41 -1.23 -27.01
N VAL A 3 -26.21 -0.22 -27.37
CA VAL A 3 -26.17 1.11 -26.73
C VAL A 3 -27.34 1.29 -25.77
N PRO A 4 -27.16 2.03 -24.66
CA PRO A 4 -28.27 2.37 -23.77
C PRO A 4 -29.31 3.19 -24.52
N ARG A 5 -30.57 2.76 -24.47
CA ARG A 5 -31.70 3.49 -25.08
C ARG A 5 -31.98 4.83 -24.38
N HIS A 6 -31.74 4.92 -23.07
CA HIS A 6 -32.03 6.11 -22.26
C HIS A 6 -30.97 6.35 -21.19
N HIS A 7 -30.89 7.60 -20.72
CA HIS A 7 -30.06 7.98 -19.58
C HIS A 7 -30.55 7.30 -18.29
N MET A 8 -29.61 6.84 -17.46
CA MET A 8 -29.95 6.18 -16.21
C MET A 8 -30.21 7.20 -15.10
N ALA A 9 -31.40 7.15 -14.50
CA ALA A 9 -31.77 8.07 -13.41
C ALA A 9 -30.75 8.04 -12.25
N LYS A 10 -30.48 9.22 -11.66
CA LYS A 10 -29.52 9.39 -10.55
C LYS A 10 -29.83 8.45 -9.38
N GLY A 11 -31.10 8.27 -9.02
CA GLY A 11 -31.51 7.34 -7.97
C GLY A 11 -31.16 5.88 -8.26
N LYS A 12 -31.31 5.42 -9.52
CA LYS A 12 -30.92 4.06 -9.94
C LYS A 12 -29.40 3.88 -9.91
N GLN A 13 -28.65 4.90 -10.34
CA GLN A 13 -27.20 4.91 -10.27
C GLN A 13 -26.69 4.85 -8.82
N LEU A 14 -27.27 5.66 -7.91
CA LEU A 14 -26.86 5.71 -6.51
C LEU A 14 -27.20 4.41 -5.77
N ARG A 15 -28.39 3.84 -5.99
CA ARG A 15 -28.74 2.52 -5.44
C ARG A 15 -27.81 1.42 -5.93
N ARG A 16 -27.34 1.47 -7.19
CA ARG A 16 -26.33 0.52 -7.67
C ARG A 16 -24.97 0.72 -6.98
N ARG A 17 -24.60 1.96 -6.67
CA ARG A 17 -23.33 2.32 -6.01
C ARG A 17 -23.33 2.13 -4.49
N SER A 18 -24.48 1.87 -3.86
CA SER A 18 -24.59 1.74 -2.40
C SER A 18 -23.68 0.63 -1.83
N HIS A 19 -23.46 -0.43 -2.59
CA HIS A 19 -22.62 -1.56 -2.18
C HIS A 19 -21.13 -1.37 -2.47
N LEU A 20 -20.73 -0.28 -3.16
CA LEU A 20 -19.34 -0.04 -3.58
C LEU A 20 -18.53 0.72 -2.52
N ALA A 21 -18.75 0.42 -1.24
CA ALA A 21 -18.00 1.05 -0.14
C ALA A 21 -16.60 0.44 0.00
N LEU A 22 -15.58 1.29 0.15
CA LEU A 22 -14.22 0.86 0.44
C LEU A 22 -14.08 0.48 1.91
N LYS A 23 -13.48 -0.67 2.20
CA LYS A 23 -13.19 -1.10 3.57
C LYS A 23 -11.80 -0.61 4.00
N PRO A 24 -11.63 -0.16 5.26
CA PRO A 24 -10.32 0.18 5.78
C PRO A 24 -9.44 -1.07 5.89
N LYS A 25 -8.12 -0.89 5.76
CA LYS A 25 -7.16 -1.98 5.94
C LYS A 25 -6.88 -2.19 7.42
N GLN A 26 -6.79 -3.45 7.84
CA GLN A 26 -6.36 -3.80 9.19
C GLN A 26 -4.83 -3.70 9.27
N LEU A 27 -4.35 -2.94 10.25
CA LEU A 27 -2.94 -2.75 10.53
C LEU A 27 -2.62 -3.32 11.91
N THR A 28 -1.45 -3.93 12.06
CA THR A 28 -0.95 -4.51 13.30
C THR A 28 0.36 -3.83 13.71
N ALA A 29 0.68 -3.83 15.00
CA ALA A 29 1.95 -3.28 15.48
C ALA A 29 3.12 -4.22 15.14
N CYS A 30 4.21 -3.65 14.62
CA CYS A 30 5.44 -4.40 14.38
C CYS A 30 6.12 -4.77 15.70
N SER A 31 6.54 -6.02 15.86
CA SER A 31 7.20 -6.52 17.08
C SER A 31 8.53 -5.83 17.42
N HIS A 32 9.25 -5.32 16.42
CA HIS A 32 10.57 -4.71 16.61
C HIS A 32 10.50 -3.19 16.82
N CYS A 33 9.82 -2.47 15.93
CA CYS A 33 9.80 -1.00 15.94
C CYS A 33 8.45 -0.38 16.36
N LYS A 34 7.45 -1.19 16.72
CA LYS A 34 6.09 -0.78 17.14
C LYS A 34 5.30 0.06 16.13
N LYS A 35 5.82 0.27 14.92
CA LYS A 35 5.09 0.95 13.84
C LYS A 35 3.97 0.08 13.29
N MET A 36 2.90 0.73 12.84
CA MET A 36 1.76 0.06 12.21
C MET A 36 2.18 -0.51 10.85
N ILE A 37 1.96 -1.81 10.66
CA ILE A 37 2.29 -2.56 9.44
C ILE A 37 1.07 -3.37 9.00
N LEU A 38 1.11 -3.83 7.74
CA LEU A 38 0.16 -4.83 7.27
C LEU A 38 0.54 -6.21 7.84
N PRO A 39 -0.44 -7.04 8.23
CA PRO A 39 -0.17 -8.40 8.68
C PRO A 39 0.49 -9.22 7.56
N HIS A 40 1.33 -10.18 7.94
CA HIS A 40 2.10 -11.05 7.04
C HIS A 40 3.10 -10.37 6.09
N LEU A 41 3.34 -9.06 6.23
CA LEU A 41 4.37 -8.35 5.47
C LEU A 41 5.60 -8.04 6.32
N VAL A 42 6.76 -7.98 5.64
CA VAL A 42 8.00 -7.47 6.23
C VAL A 42 7.81 -5.98 6.56
N CYS A 43 8.24 -5.56 7.74
CA CYS A 43 8.17 -4.16 8.12
C CYS A 43 9.03 -3.32 7.17
N LYS A 44 8.42 -2.36 6.46
CA LYS A 44 9.14 -1.46 5.54
C LYS A 44 10.12 -0.52 6.27
N ASN A 45 9.92 -0.33 7.57
CA ASN A 45 10.72 0.59 8.35
C ASN A 45 11.96 -0.08 8.96
N CYS A 46 11.82 -1.26 9.57
CA CYS A 46 12.96 -1.96 10.18
C CYS A 46 13.46 -3.15 9.34
N GLY A 47 12.77 -3.57 8.29
CA GLY A 47 13.19 -4.72 7.45
C GLY A 47 13.08 -6.09 8.13
N HIS A 48 12.46 -6.13 9.32
CA HIS A 48 12.30 -7.35 10.11
C HIS A 48 10.96 -8.03 9.85
N TYR A 49 10.97 -9.36 9.93
CA TYR A 49 9.78 -10.21 9.97
C TYR A 49 10.03 -11.41 10.88
N LYS A 50 9.10 -11.70 11.79
CA LYS A 50 9.23 -12.79 12.78
C LYS A 50 10.56 -12.78 13.55
N GLY A 51 11.05 -11.59 13.93
CA GLY A 51 12.29 -11.45 14.70
C GLY A 51 13.58 -11.66 13.90
N LYS A 52 13.51 -11.89 12.59
CA LYS A 52 14.68 -11.98 11.71
C LYS A 52 14.79 -10.75 10.84
N GLU A 53 16.01 -10.25 10.65
CA GLU A 53 16.35 -9.26 9.64
C GLU A 53 16.31 -9.92 8.26
N ILE A 54 15.34 -9.53 7.44
CA ILE A 54 15.22 -10.04 6.05
C ILE A 54 15.75 -9.01 5.06
N ILE A 55 15.61 -7.72 5.39
CA ILE A 55 16.05 -6.63 4.54
C ILE A 55 16.99 -5.74 5.35
N ASN A 56 18.26 -5.70 4.94
CA ASN A 56 19.22 -4.69 5.41
C ASN A 56 18.83 -3.32 4.83
N VAL A 57 17.96 -2.60 5.55
CA VAL A 57 17.42 -1.30 5.12
C VAL A 57 18.54 -0.28 4.91
N LEU A 58 19.56 -0.29 5.80
CA LEU A 58 20.73 0.59 5.73
C LEU A 58 21.54 0.41 4.43
N ALA A 59 21.81 -0.83 4.03
CA ALA A 59 22.57 -1.13 2.82
C ALA A 59 21.81 -0.70 1.54
N LYS A 60 20.47 -0.76 1.56
CA LYS A 60 19.64 -0.28 0.43
C LYS A 60 19.61 1.24 0.33
N GLU A 61 19.58 1.96 1.44
CA GLU A 61 19.55 3.43 1.44
C GLU A 61 20.85 4.03 0.91
N LEU A 62 22.01 3.48 1.29
CA LEU A 62 23.32 3.93 0.82
C LEU A 62 23.44 3.79 -0.71
N LYS A 63 23.12 2.61 -1.26
CA LYS A 63 23.11 2.39 -2.72
C LYS A 63 22.17 3.33 -3.46
N LYS A 64 21.03 3.68 -2.85
CA LYS A 64 20.08 4.65 -3.43
C LYS A 64 20.67 6.05 -3.50
N LYS A 65 21.33 6.50 -2.43
CA LYS A 65 22.01 7.81 -2.36
C LYS A 65 23.14 7.90 -3.38
N GLU A 66 23.97 6.86 -3.52
CA GLU A 66 25.05 6.80 -4.52
C GLU A 66 24.51 6.91 -5.95
N LYS A 67 23.48 6.12 -6.28
CA LYS A 67 22.83 6.18 -7.60
C LYS A 67 22.20 7.54 -7.89
N GLN A 68 21.66 8.21 -6.87
CA GLN A 68 21.05 9.53 -7.00
C GLN A 68 22.11 10.63 -7.23
N LYS A 69 23.25 10.55 -6.54
CA LYS A 69 24.41 11.41 -6.79
C LYS A 69 24.96 11.24 -8.21
N HIS A 70 25.07 10.00 -8.70
CA HIS A 70 25.52 9.73 -10.06
C HIS A 70 24.55 10.27 -11.13
N ARG A 71 23.23 10.31 -10.84
CA ARG A 71 22.23 10.82 -11.79
C ARG A 71 22.11 12.35 -11.82
N GLN A 72 22.57 13.02 -10.76
CA GLN A 72 22.56 14.48 -10.66
C GLN A 72 23.84 15.13 -11.21
N LYS A 73 24.86 14.31 -11.50
CA LYS A 73 26.10 14.69 -12.16
C LYS A 73 25.95 14.49 -13.66
#